data_AF-A0A6A6H5A8-F1
#
_entry.id   AF-A0A6A6H5A8-F1
#
_cell.length_a   1.000
_cell.length_b   1.000
_cell.length_c   1.000
_cell.angle_alpha   90.00
_cell.angle_beta   90.00
_cell.angle_gamma   90.00
#
_symmetry.space_group_name_H-M   'P 1'
#
loop_
_entity.id
_entity.type
_entity.pdbx_description
1 polymer ?
#
loop_
_entity_poly.entity_id
_entity_poly.type
_entity_poly.pdbx_seq_one_letter_code
_entity_poly.pdbx_strand_id
1 'polypeptide(L)'
;PERGSFPLDHFGECKDIMQSYLRCLRAYRGTNDQECRMLSKQYLQCRMDRNLMAPDEMKNLGYADDSKASKGSAGNDGNHPNLNTKS
;
A
#
# COMPACT_ATOMS: atom_id res chain seq x y z
N PRO A 1 -14.85 -6.06 -13.74
CA PRO A 1 -13.40 -5.85 -13.96
C PRO A 1 -12.63 -6.33 -12.74
N GLU A 2 -11.87 -7.42 -12.90
CA GLU A 2 -11.19 -8.14 -11.82
C GLU A 2 -10.18 -7.28 -11.03
N ARG A 3 -9.82 -6.11 -11.57
CA ARG A 3 -9.43 -4.91 -10.81
C ARG A 3 -9.92 -3.68 -11.58
N GLY A 4 -11.11 -3.20 -11.23
CA GLY A 4 -11.80 -2.09 -11.91
C GLY A 4 -10.95 -0.91 -12.33
N SER A 5 -11.32 -0.32 -13.48
CA SER A 5 -11.10 1.11 -13.77
C SER A 5 -11.69 1.89 -12.60
N PHE A 6 -10.81 2.24 -11.68
CA PHE A 6 -11.14 2.63 -10.33
C PHE A 6 -11.57 4.11 -10.27
N PRO A 7 -12.54 4.50 -9.44
CA PRO A 7 -12.46 5.77 -8.74
C PRO A 7 -11.48 5.60 -7.55
N LEU A 8 -10.18 5.74 -7.85
CA LEU A 8 -9.04 5.24 -7.05
C LEU A 8 -8.81 5.89 -5.69
N ASP A 9 -9.42 7.03 -5.45
CA ASP A 9 -9.34 7.79 -4.19
C ASP A 9 -10.42 8.89 -4.26
N HIS A 10 -11.67 8.57 -3.93
CA HIS A 10 -12.78 9.51 -4.15
C HIS A 10 -12.65 10.78 -3.30
N PHE A 11 -12.07 10.65 -2.10
CA PHE A 11 -11.91 11.75 -1.15
C PHE A 11 -10.47 12.26 -1.03
N GLY A 12 -9.50 11.62 -1.69
CA GLY A 12 -8.11 12.07 -1.69
C GLY A 12 -7.34 11.72 -0.42
N GLU A 13 -7.71 10.67 0.32
CA GLU A 13 -7.13 10.35 1.64
C GLU A 13 -5.63 10.08 1.58
N CYS A 14 -5.14 9.52 0.47
CA CYS A 14 -3.72 9.23 0.26
C CYS A 14 -3.11 10.13 -0.83
N LYS A 15 -3.82 11.19 -1.24
CA LYS A 15 -3.47 12.06 -2.36
C LYS A 15 -2.14 12.80 -2.14
N ASP A 16 -1.83 13.21 -0.92
CA ASP A 16 -0.60 13.96 -0.65
C ASP A 16 0.65 13.10 -0.86
N ILE A 17 0.60 11.84 -0.42
CA ILE A 17 1.69 10.86 -0.62
C ILE A 17 1.81 10.52 -2.11
N MET A 18 0.69 10.32 -2.79
CA MET A 18 0.66 10.12 -4.25
C MET A 18 1.30 11.30 -4.98
N GLN A 19 0.97 12.54 -4.60
CA GLN A 19 1.56 13.72 -5.22
C GLN A 19 3.07 13.80 -4.97
N SER A 20 3.54 13.48 -3.76
CA SER A 20 4.96 13.39 -3.46
C SER A 20 5.65 12.33 -4.33
N TYR A 21 5.07 11.15 -4.47
CA TYR A 21 5.60 10.10 -5.35
C TYR A 21 5.69 10.58 -6.81
N LEU A 22 4.63 11.18 -7.35
CA LEU A 22 4.62 11.70 -8.72
C LEU A 22 5.57 12.89 -8.92
N ARG A 23 5.79 13.71 -7.89
CA ARG A 23 6.83 14.75 -7.91
C ARG A 23 8.22 14.12 -7.95
N CYS A 24 8.46 13.09 -7.15
CA CYS A 24 9.72 12.36 -7.15
C CYS A 24 10.02 11.78 -8.54
N LEU A 25 9.09 11.02 -9.13
CA LEU A 25 9.29 10.50 -10.48
C LEU A 25 9.63 11.60 -11.49
N ARG A 26 8.95 12.75 -11.44
CA ARG A 26 9.26 13.89 -12.32
C ARG A 26 10.67 14.44 -12.10
N ALA A 27 11.11 14.55 -10.84
CA ALA A 27 12.46 14.99 -10.51
C ALA A 27 13.53 14.03 -11.05
N TYR A 28 13.25 12.72 -11.03
CA TYR A 28 14.14 11.66 -11.51
C TYR A 28 13.85 11.22 -12.96
N ARG A 29 13.26 12.10 -13.78
CA ARG A 29 12.99 11.85 -15.23
C ARG A 29 12.21 10.56 -15.51
N GLY A 30 11.29 10.21 -14.61
CA GLY A 30 10.46 9.02 -14.68
C GLY A 30 11.08 7.79 -14.03
N THR A 31 12.32 7.86 -13.56
CA THR A 31 12.99 6.74 -12.87
C THR A 31 12.45 6.60 -11.45
N ASN A 32 12.13 5.36 -11.07
CA ASN A 32 11.68 5.04 -9.72
C ASN A 32 12.87 4.69 -8.82
N ASP A 33 13.70 5.69 -8.53
CA ASP A 33 14.86 5.58 -7.63
C ASP A 33 14.43 5.25 -6.19
N GLN A 34 15.39 4.89 -5.33
CA GLN A 34 15.12 4.42 -3.97
C GLN A 34 14.22 5.38 -3.16
N GLU A 35 14.40 6.70 -3.32
CA GLU A 35 13.53 7.70 -2.69
C GLU A 35 12.08 7.60 -3.20
N CYS A 36 11.89 7.53 -4.51
CA CYS A 36 10.56 7.40 -5.11
C CYS A 36 9.91 6.06 -4.72
N ARG A 37 10.71 5.00 -4.59
CA ARG A 37 10.27 3.68 -4.14
C ARG A 37 9.77 3.72 -2.69
N MET A 38 10.39 4.50 -1.80
CA MET A 38 9.88 4.70 -0.44
C MET A 38 8.55 5.45 -0.43
N LEU A 39 8.37 6.44 -1.31
CA LEU A 39 7.10 7.16 -1.46
C LEU A 39 6.00 6.27 -2.03
N SER A 40 6.30 5.42 -3.01
CA SER A 40 5.33 4.47 -3.57
C SER A 40 4.93 3.41 -2.54
N LYS A 41 5.87 2.94 -1.70
CA LYS A 41 5.59 2.03 -0.58
C LYS A 41 4.63 2.66 0.44
N GLN A 42 4.91 3.89 0.87
CA GLN A 42 4.03 4.63 1.80
C GLN A 42 2.64 4.86 1.21
N TYR A 43 2.56 5.14 -0.09
CA TYR A 43 1.28 5.30 -0.77
C TYR A 43 0.45 4.00 -0.74
N LEU A 44 1.07 2.86 -1.02
CA LEU A 44 0.40 1.56 -0.96
C LEU A 44 -0.01 1.19 0.47
N GLN A 45 0.86 1.47 1.46
CA GLN A 45 0.52 1.25 2.87
C GLN A 45 -0.68 2.09 3.30
N CYS A 46 -0.70 3.38 2.99
CA CYS A 46 -1.83 4.27 3.28
C CYS A 46 -3.14 3.71 2.74
N ARG A 47 -3.12 3.15 1.53
CA ARG A 47 -4.33 2.59 0.91
C ARG A 47 -4.79 1.31 1.58
N MET A 48 -3.88 0.47 2.06
CA MET A 48 -4.25 -0.70 2.85
C MET A 48 -4.81 -0.30 4.22
N ASP A 49 -4.17 0.66 4.90
CA ASP A 49 -4.58 1.14 6.22
C ASP A 49 -5.96 1.83 6.20
N ARG A 50 -6.29 2.49 5.10
CA ARG A 50 -7.60 3.13 4.87
C ARG A 50 -8.61 2.23 4.18
N ASN A 51 -8.27 0.96 3.99
CA ASN A 51 -9.15 -0.03 3.35
C ASN A 51 -9.60 0.39 1.93
N LEU A 52 -8.77 1.21 1.25
CA LEU A 52 -8.88 1.65 -0.14
C LEU A 52 -8.23 0.66 -1.13
N MET A 53 -7.66 -0.42 -0.59
CA MET A 53 -7.09 -1.57 -1.27
C MET A 53 -7.14 -2.77 -0.31
N ALA A 54 -7.26 -3.98 -0.85
CA ALA A 54 -7.15 -5.20 -0.04
C ALA A 54 -5.76 -5.28 0.62
N PRO A 55 -5.65 -5.66 1.91
CA PRO A 55 -4.36 -5.86 2.56
C PRO A 55 -3.50 -6.91 1.85
N ASP A 56 -2.21 -6.63 1.71
CA ASP A 56 -1.21 -7.55 1.14
C ASP A 56 0.15 -7.32 1.81
N GLU A 57 1.04 -8.28 1.72
CA GLU A 57 2.39 -8.16 2.23
C GLU A 57 3.25 -7.32 1.27
N MET A 58 4.04 -6.39 1.82
CA MET A 58 4.93 -5.52 1.04
C MET A 58 5.88 -6.28 0.11
N LYS A 59 6.31 -7.49 0.48
CA LYS A 59 7.14 -8.35 -0.37
C LYS A 59 6.43 -8.78 -1.67
N ASN A 60 5.11 -9.02 -1.63
CA ASN A 60 4.30 -9.39 -2.79
C ASN A 60 4.08 -8.21 -3.73
N LEU A 61 4.16 -6.99 -3.19
CA LEU A 61 4.07 -5.72 -3.92
C LEU A 61 5.42 -5.24 -4.45
N GLY A 62 6.46 -6.07 -4.37
CA GLY A 62 7.79 -5.76 -4.87
C GLY A 62 8.71 -5.04 -3.88
N TYR A 63 8.44 -5.08 -2.57
CA TYR A 63 9.27 -4.48 -1.51
C TYR A 63 9.86 -5.53 -0.55
N ALA A 64 10.44 -6.59 -1.10
CA ALA A 64 10.97 -7.72 -0.32
C ALA A 64 12.21 -7.36 0.53
N ASP A 65 13.01 -6.38 0.07
CA ASP A 65 14.30 -6.01 0.68
C ASP A 65 14.16 -5.31 2.05
N ASP A 66 13.02 -4.65 2.29
CA ASP A 66 12.72 -3.91 3.51
C ASP A 66 12.51 -4.78 4.76
N SER A 67 12.43 -6.10 4.60
CA SER A 67 12.20 -7.06 5.70
C SER A 67 13.32 -7.06 6.75
N LYS A 68 14.46 -6.43 6.47
CA LYS A 68 15.58 -6.28 7.41
C LYS A 68 15.50 -5.01 8.27
N ALA A 69 14.67 -4.02 7.93
CA ALA A 69 14.60 -2.73 8.62
C ALA A 69 13.41 -2.60 9.62
N SER A 70 12.46 -3.53 9.62
CA SER A 70 11.18 -3.39 10.36
C SER A 70 11.02 -4.41 11.48
N LYS A 71 11.99 -4.51 12.40
CA LYS A 71 11.76 -5.11 13.72
C LYS A 71 11.25 -4.01 14.65
N GLY A 72 9.96 -3.70 14.59
CA GLY A 72 9.37 -2.70 15.48
C GLY A 72 7.97 -2.22 15.12
N SER A 73 6.99 -3.14 15.07
CA SER A 73 5.61 -2.89 15.51
C SER A 73 4.85 -4.22 15.51
N ALA A 74 4.84 -4.86 16.68
CA ALA A 74 3.89 -5.91 17.02
C ALA A 74 2.80 -5.28 17.89
N GLY A 75 1.56 -5.71 17.67
CA GLY A 75 0.33 -5.32 18.39
C GLY A 75 -0.86 -5.70 17.51
N ASN A 76 -1.13 -6.98 17.26
CA ASN A 76 -1.74 -8.01 18.10
C ASN A 76 -3.29 -7.93 18.16
N ASP A 77 -3.88 -9.05 17.76
CA ASP A 77 -5.22 -9.62 17.97
C ASP A 77 -6.50 -9.02 17.36
N GLY A 78 -7.28 -9.93 16.75
CA GLY A 78 -8.54 -9.68 16.08
C GLY A 78 -9.08 -10.91 15.33
N ASN A 79 -9.16 -12.03 16.02
CA ASN A 79 -9.87 -13.25 15.66
C ASN A 79 -11.22 -13.01 14.93
N HIS A 80 -11.45 -13.64 13.77
CA HIS A 80 -12.81 -13.90 13.27
C HIS A 80 -12.89 -15.24 12.52
N PRO A 81 -13.47 -16.30 13.11
CA PRO A 81 -13.84 -17.50 12.36
C PRO A 81 -15.19 -17.26 11.69
N ASN A 82 -15.23 -17.16 10.35
CA ASN A 82 -16.51 -17.18 9.65
C ASN A 82 -16.91 -18.64 9.35
N LEU A 83 -17.85 -19.11 10.18
CA LEU A 83 -18.55 -20.38 10.06
C LEU A 83 -19.48 -20.33 8.83
N ASN A 84 -19.23 -21.17 7.83
CA ASN A 84 -20.19 -21.39 6.75
C ASN A 84 -20.57 -22.87 6.68
N THR A 85 -21.44 -23.29 7.60
CA THR A 85 -22.24 -24.52 7.48
C THR A 85 -23.56 -24.14 6.81
N LYS A 86 -23.77 -24.58 5.56
CA LYS A 86 -25.05 -24.48 4.87
C LYS A 86 -25.85 -25.77 5.08
N SER A 87 -27.13 -25.60 5.41
CA SER A 87 -28.18 -26.63 5.42
C SER A 87 -28.34 -27.33 4.08
#